data_AF-A0A414ZEG9-F1
#
_entry.id   AF-A0A414ZEG9-F1
#
_cell.length_a   1.000
_cell.length_b   1.000
_cell.length_c   1.000
_cell.angle_alpha   90.00
_cell.angle_beta   90.00
_cell.angle_gamma   90.00
#
_symmetry.space_group_name_H-M   'P 1'
#
loop_
_entity.id
_entity.type
_entity.pdbx_description
1 polymer ?
#
loop_
_entity_poly.entity_id
_entity_poly.type
_entity_poly.pdbx_seq_one_letter_code
_entity_poly.pdbx_strand_id
1 'polypeptide(L)'
;MIIRTVGGYDFYEVSSAMQKAIRRADTGVAGFFALELWASGYRDYVWKRLFTISAEDCFGIITKEIEALWQGHELVNKKAPQPKGRIFVSKAVIILCECRKCRDADHLQNFIYDRREVDIEKWIEDVRRYPISIPAYTYDVHTRVGKKQGRTKAEFFQQEFNALTPREPGLFDDFPSKK
;
A
#
# COMPACT_ATOMS: atom_id res chain seq x y z
N MET A 1 -14.46 30.04 5.01
CA MET A 1 -15.49 29.65 6.00
C MET A 1 -14.89 28.52 6.82
N ILE A 2 -14.86 28.62 8.15
CA ILE A 2 -14.30 27.57 9.02
C ILE A 2 -15.33 26.43 9.07
N ILE A 3 -14.94 25.23 8.64
CA ILE A 3 -15.79 24.03 8.68
C ILE A 3 -15.57 23.38 10.04
N ARG A 4 -16.66 23.14 10.79
CA ARG A 4 -16.59 22.58 12.14
C ARG A 4 -17.31 21.25 12.25
N THR A 5 -16.81 20.43 13.17
CA THR A 5 -17.45 19.17 13.57
C THR A 5 -18.58 19.43 14.58
N VAL A 6 -19.37 18.39 14.90
CA VAL A 6 -20.46 18.48 15.88
C VAL A 6 -19.99 18.84 17.30
N GLY A 7 -18.78 18.42 17.67
CA GLY A 7 -18.09 18.81 18.89
C GLY A 7 -17.42 20.18 18.85
N GLY A 8 -17.55 20.92 17.74
CA GLY A 8 -17.08 22.30 17.62
C GLY A 8 -15.60 22.45 17.24
N TYR A 9 -14.91 21.36 16.91
CA TYR A 9 -13.53 21.36 16.45
C TYR A 9 -13.42 21.81 15.00
N ASP A 10 -12.24 22.32 14.60
CA ASP A 10 -11.95 22.56 13.19
C ASP A 10 -11.80 21.22 12.43
N PHE A 11 -12.47 21.12 11.30
CA PHE A 11 -12.50 19.91 10.49
C PHE A 11 -11.11 19.45 10.02
N TYR A 12 -10.26 20.39 9.60
CA TYR A 12 -8.94 20.07 9.07
C TYR A 12 -7.99 19.66 10.20
N GLU A 13 -8.10 20.28 11.36
CA GLU A 13 -7.33 19.91 12.56
C GLU A 13 -7.68 18.49 13.03
N VAL A 14 -8.97 18.17 13.12
CA VAL A 14 -9.45 16.83 13.49
C VAL A 14 -8.94 15.77 12.51
N SER A 15 -9.04 16.04 11.20
CA SER A 15 -8.54 15.10 10.19
C SER A 15 -7.03 14.91 10.27
N SER A 16 -6.29 15.99 10.49
CA SER A 16 -4.84 15.98 10.67
C SER A 16 -4.43 15.20 11.92
N ALA A 17 -5.17 15.39 13.02
CA ALA A 17 -4.95 14.71 14.29
C ALA A 17 -5.23 13.20 14.17
N MET A 18 -6.32 12.81 13.51
CA MET A 18 -6.63 11.40 13.20
C MET A 18 -5.47 10.71 12.46
N GLN A 19 -4.96 11.31 11.38
CA GLN A 19 -3.83 10.74 10.62
C GLN A 19 -2.57 10.61 11.49
N LYS A 20 -2.21 11.68 12.20
CA LYS A 20 -1.01 11.68 13.05
C LYS A 20 -1.13 10.67 14.19
N ALA A 21 -2.31 10.49 14.77
CA ALA A 21 -2.56 9.51 15.81
C ALA A 21 -2.41 8.08 15.27
N ILE A 22 -2.98 7.77 14.09
CA ILE A 22 -2.82 6.45 13.45
C ILE A 22 -1.34 6.17 13.15
N ARG A 23 -0.62 7.13 12.57
CA ARG A 23 0.84 7.01 12.32
C ARG A 23 1.63 6.67 13.58
N ARG A 24 1.18 7.15 14.74
CA ARG A 24 1.81 6.97 16.05
C ARG A 24 1.21 5.83 16.88
N ALA A 25 0.29 5.06 16.32
CA ALA A 25 -0.44 4.00 17.02
C ALA A 25 -1.17 4.49 18.29
N ASP A 26 -1.58 5.77 18.33
CA ASP A 26 -2.44 6.30 19.38
C ASP A 26 -3.90 6.01 19.02
N THR A 27 -4.33 4.78 19.31
CA THR A 27 -5.65 4.27 18.96
C THR A 27 -6.78 5.08 19.61
N GLY A 28 -6.57 5.60 20.81
CA GLY A 28 -7.57 6.37 21.55
C GLY A 28 -7.89 7.67 20.84
N VAL A 29 -6.86 8.47 20.56
CA VAL A 29 -7.01 9.75 19.85
C VAL A 29 -7.48 9.53 18.40
N ALA A 30 -6.92 8.54 17.72
CA ALA A 30 -7.31 8.19 16.36
C ALA A 30 -8.80 7.82 16.27
N GLY A 31 -9.26 6.96 17.18
CA GLY A 31 -10.63 6.49 17.24
C GLY A 31 -11.61 7.63 17.54
N PHE A 32 -11.27 8.50 18.49
CA PHE A 32 -12.09 9.67 18.81
C PHE A 32 -12.29 10.56 17.58
N PHE A 33 -11.21 11.00 16.93
CA PHE A 33 -11.32 11.92 15.79
C PHE A 33 -11.94 11.28 14.54
N ALA A 34 -11.72 9.99 14.30
CA ALA A 34 -12.42 9.28 13.22
C ALA A 34 -13.93 9.23 13.44
N LEU A 35 -14.38 8.96 14.68
CA LEU A 35 -15.79 8.92 15.03
C LEU A 35 -16.42 10.31 15.08
N GLU A 36 -15.66 11.34 15.47
CA GLU A 36 -16.09 12.74 15.44
C GLU A 36 -16.38 13.20 13.99
N LEU A 37 -15.46 12.92 13.06
CA LEU A 37 -15.68 13.21 11.63
C LEU A 37 -16.88 12.44 11.08
N TRP A 38 -17.01 11.17 11.45
CA TRP A 38 -18.16 10.35 11.06
C TRP A 38 -19.48 10.95 11.57
N ALA A 39 -19.56 11.26 12.87
CA ALA A 39 -20.75 11.81 13.51
C ALA A 39 -21.14 13.19 12.93
N SER A 40 -20.15 13.92 12.42
CA SER A 40 -20.33 15.21 11.75
C SER A 40 -20.77 15.10 10.28
N GLY A 41 -21.06 13.90 9.79
CA GLY A 41 -21.52 13.68 8.41
C GLY A 41 -20.39 13.57 7.39
N TYR A 42 -19.13 13.50 7.81
CA TYR A 42 -17.97 13.42 6.92
C TYR A 42 -17.49 11.99 6.65
N ARG A 43 -18.42 11.03 6.61
CA ARG A 43 -18.15 9.59 6.43
C ARG A 43 -17.21 9.30 5.25
N ASP A 44 -17.52 9.80 4.05
CA ASP A 44 -16.74 9.48 2.85
C ASP A 44 -15.34 10.06 2.93
N TYR A 45 -15.21 11.20 3.60
CA TYR A 45 -13.92 11.83 3.85
C TYR A 45 -13.08 11.00 4.84
N VAL A 46 -13.68 10.43 5.90
CA VAL A 46 -12.99 9.52 6.81
C VAL A 46 -12.41 8.34 6.04
N TRP A 47 -13.21 7.67 5.21
CA TRP A 47 -12.73 6.56 4.40
C TRP A 47 -11.60 6.99 3.45
N LYS A 48 -11.77 8.09 2.72
CA LYS A 48 -10.71 8.64 1.86
C LYS A 48 -9.39 8.83 2.62
N ARG A 49 -9.45 9.34 3.85
CA ARG A 49 -8.27 9.51 4.70
C ARG A 49 -7.70 8.19 5.19
N LEU A 50 -8.52 7.23 5.61
CA LEU A 50 -8.05 5.91 6.03
C LEU A 50 -7.31 5.18 4.89
N PHE A 51 -7.78 5.28 3.64
CA PHE A 51 -7.08 4.76 2.46
C PHE A 51 -5.74 5.46 2.21
N THR A 52 -5.69 6.79 2.40
CA THR A 52 -4.44 7.54 2.25
C THR A 52 -3.42 7.09 3.30
N ILE A 53 -3.87 7.00 4.56
CA ILE A 53 -3.03 6.60 5.70
C ILE A 53 -2.56 5.16 5.57
N SER A 54 -3.39 4.25 5.04
CA SER A 54 -2.98 2.86 4.82
C SER A 54 -1.87 2.71 3.78
N ALA A 55 -1.85 3.56 2.76
CA ALA A 55 -0.80 3.59 1.75
C ALA A 55 0.44 4.40 2.18
N GLU A 56 0.24 5.47 2.94
CA GLU A 56 1.31 6.42 3.31
C GLU A 56 2.09 5.99 4.56
N ASP A 57 1.40 5.45 5.58
CA ASP A 57 1.93 5.31 6.93
C ASP A 57 2.02 3.86 7.42
N CYS A 58 1.55 2.88 6.64
CA CYS A 58 1.47 1.48 7.05
C CYS A 58 2.24 0.54 6.10
N PHE A 59 2.77 -0.55 6.65
CA PHE A 59 3.52 -1.56 5.92
C PHE A 59 2.60 -2.62 5.30
N GLY A 60 3.03 -3.17 4.16
CA GLY A 60 2.41 -4.34 3.54
C GLY A 60 1.12 -4.02 2.78
N ILE A 61 0.24 -5.01 2.66
CA ILE A 61 -0.96 -4.95 1.81
C ILE A 61 -2.22 -4.46 2.56
N ILE A 62 -2.04 -3.74 3.67
CA ILE A 62 -3.12 -3.42 4.60
C ILE A 62 -4.25 -2.59 3.97
N THR A 63 -3.96 -1.82 2.92
CA THR A 63 -4.97 -1.08 2.15
C THR A 63 -6.08 -1.99 1.61
N LYS A 64 -5.79 -3.25 1.25
CA LYS A 64 -6.82 -4.21 0.83
C LYS A 64 -7.81 -4.55 1.96
N GLU A 65 -7.32 -4.62 3.20
CA GLU A 65 -8.17 -4.85 4.37
C GLU A 65 -9.07 -3.63 4.62
N ILE A 66 -8.54 -2.42 4.44
CA ILE A 66 -9.33 -1.18 4.54
C ILE A 66 -10.39 -1.12 3.45
N GLU A 67 -10.06 -1.57 2.24
CA GLU A 67 -11.02 -1.70 1.15
C GLU A 67 -12.13 -2.68 1.47
N ALA A 68 -11.80 -3.87 2.01
CA ALA A 68 -12.79 -4.86 2.42
C ALA A 68 -13.74 -4.32 3.51
N LEU A 69 -13.21 -3.59 4.48
CA LEU A 69 -14.01 -2.94 5.52
C LEU A 69 -14.92 -1.85 4.95
N TRP A 70 -14.43 -1.05 4.00
CA TRP A 70 -15.24 -0.07 3.30
C TRP A 70 -16.37 -0.72 2.48
N GLN A 71 -16.07 -1.80 1.74
CA GLN A 71 -17.07 -2.57 0.98
C GLN A 71 -18.15 -3.17 1.89
N GLY A 72 -17.77 -3.77 3.02
CA GLY A 72 -18.71 -4.29 4.02
C GLY A 72 -19.59 -3.17 4.60
N HIS A 73 -19.00 -2.00 4.83
CA HIS A 73 -19.72 -0.81 5.22
C HIS A 73 -20.70 -0.30 4.14
N GLU A 74 -20.34 -0.29 2.86
CA GLU A 74 -21.25 0.06 1.77
C GLU A 74 -22.41 -0.93 1.67
N LEU A 75 -22.11 -2.23 1.83
CA LEU A 75 -23.10 -3.30 1.79
C LEU A 75 -24.21 -3.09 2.83
N VAL A 76 -23.85 -2.79 4.08
CA VAL A 76 -24.86 -2.55 5.14
C VAL A 76 -25.61 -1.23 4.97
N ASN A 77 -25.09 -0.30 4.16
CA ASN A 77 -25.69 1.01 3.92
C ASN A 77 -26.53 1.11 2.64
N LYS A 78 -26.45 0.13 1.72
CA LYS A 78 -27.09 0.16 0.39
C LYS A 78 -28.58 0.54 0.36
N LYS A 79 -29.32 0.26 1.43
CA LYS A 79 -30.75 0.60 1.58
C LYS A 79 -31.05 1.25 2.95
N ALA A 80 -30.02 1.68 3.66
CA ALA A 80 -30.21 2.21 5.00
C ALA A 80 -30.75 3.65 4.91
N PRO A 81 -31.84 4.00 5.62
CA PRO A 81 -32.37 5.36 5.62
C PRO A 81 -31.45 6.35 6.35
N GLN A 82 -30.51 5.84 7.15
CA GLN A 82 -29.51 6.61 7.88
C GLN A 82 -28.16 5.88 7.84
N PRO A 83 -27.03 6.60 7.89
CA PRO A 83 -25.70 6.01 7.89
C PRO A 83 -25.51 5.04 9.07
N LYS A 84 -25.23 3.78 8.76
CA LYS A 84 -24.86 2.73 9.71
C LYS A 84 -23.40 2.32 9.51
N GLY A 85 -22.89 1.47 10.40
CA GLY A 85 -21.58 0.84 10.16
C GLY A 85 -20.37 1.62 10.67
N ARG A 86 -20.52 2.52 11.66
CA ARG A 86 -19.38 3.13 12.37
C ARG A 86 -18.37 2.10 12.92
N ILE A 87 -18.83 0.87 13.17
CA ILE A 87 -17.99 -0.25 13.60
C ILE A 87 -16.90 -0.61 12.57
N PHE A 88 -17.18 -0.47 11.26
CA PHE A 88 -16.21 -0.72 10.20
C PHE A 88 -15.09 0.34 10.23
N VAL A 89 -15.46 1.61 10.45
CA VAL A 89 -14.48 2.70 10.65
C VAL A 89 -13.65 2.45 11.90
N SER A 90 -14.27 2.08 13.03
CA SER A 90 -13.55 1.77 14.26
C SER A 90 -12.57 0.61 14.05
N LYS A 91 -12.98 -0.46 13.36
CA LYS A 91 -12.09 -1.60 13.06
C LYS A 91 -10.95 -1.19 12.15
N ALA A 92 -11.21 -0.39 11.11
CA ALA A 92 -10.19 0.13 10.21
C ALA A 92 -9.13 0.93 10.97
N VAL A 93 -9.56 1.84 11.85
CA VAL A 93 -8.64 2.63 12.70
C VAL A 93 -7.77 1.73 13.57
N ILE A 94 -8.37 0.74 14.26
CA ILE A 94 -7.64 -0.19 15.12
C ILE A 94 -6.59 -0.97 14.31
N ILE A 95 -6.99 -1.57 13.18
CA ILE A 95 -6.08 -2.33 12.32
C ILE A 95 -4.91 -1.45 11.85
N LEU A 96 -5.17 -0.21 11.43
CA LEU A 96 -4.11 0.70 10.99
C LEU A 96 -3.19 1.11 12.14
N CYS A 97 -3.72 1.29 13.36
CA CYS A 97 -2.91 1.57 14.55
C CYS A 97 -2.03 0.37 14.92
N GLU A 98 -2.54 -0.85 14.83
CA GLU A 98 -1.82 -2.10 15.15
C GLU A 98 -0.84 -2.54 14.05
N CYS A 99 -1.04 -2.07 12.81
CA CYS A 99 -0.17 -2.40 11.69
C CYS A 99 1.27 -1.90 11.92
N ARG A 100 2.27 -2.65 11.42
CA ARG A 100 3.64 -2.13 11.31
C ARG A 100 3.63 -0.86 10.45
N LYS A 101 4.39 0.16 10.85
CA LYS A 101 4.43 1.45 10.15
C LYS A 101 5.55 1.46 9.10
N CYS A 102 5.27 2.07 7.96
CA CYS A 102 6.25 2.28 6.89
C CYS A 102 5.87 3.58 6.16
N ARG A 103 6.86 4.45 5.89
CA ARG A 103 6.65 5.71 5.17
C ARG A 103 7.40 5.77 3.84
N ASP A 104 7.84 4.63 3.31
CA ASP A 104 8.63 4.57 2.07
C ASP A 104 7.88 5.17 0.88
N ALA A 105 6.55 4.98 0.80
CA ALA A 105 5.74 5.60 -0.25
C ALA A 105 5.75 7.14 -0.17
N ASP A 106 5.60 7.70 1.04
CA ASP A 106 5.73 9.13 1.30
C ASP A 106 7.15 9.63 1.00
N HIS A 107 8.17 8.91 1.44
CA HIS A 107 9.56 9.25 1.20
C HIS A 107 9.90 9.23 -0.29
N LEU A 108 9.48 8.21 -1.03
CA LEU A 108 9.68 8.11 -2.47
C LEU A 108 9.05 9.30 -3.20
N GLN A 109 7.81 9.66 -2.85
CA GLN A 109 7.14 10.82 -3.42
C GLN A 109 7.93 12.11 -3.11
N ASN A 110 8.34 12.32 -1.86
CA ASN A 110 9.08 13.51 -1.46
C ASN A 110 10.48 13.58 -2.13
N PHE A 111 11.19 12.45 -2.28
CA PHE A 111 12.50 12.42 -2.94
C PHE A 111 12.41 12.72 -4.44
N ILE A 112 11.40 12.18 -5.12
CA ILE A 112 11.18 12.40 -6.55
C ILE A 112 10.70 13.82 -6.82
N TYR A 113 9.65 14.27 -6.12
CA TYR A 113 8.95 15.50 -6.48
C TYR A 113 9.47 16.75 -5.76
N ASP A 114 9.81 16.66 -4.48
CA ASP A 114 10.16 17.85 -3.68
C ASP A 114 11.67 18.13 -3.66
N ARG A 115 12.50 17.09 -3.78
CA ARG A 115 13.97 17.25 -3.76
C ARG A 115 14.66 17.13 -5.11
N ARG A 116 13.98 16.61 -6.15
CA ARG A 116 14.56 16.28 -7.47
C ARG A 116 15.89 15.50 -7.39
N GLU A 117 16.11 14.77 -6.30
CA GLU A 117 17.34 13.96 -6.11
C GLU A 117 17.38 12.80 -7.12
N VAL A 118 16.21 12.40 -7.62
CA VAL A 118 16.03 11.55 -8.79
C VAL A 118 15.47 12.42 -9.91
N ASP A 119 16.36 12.96 -10.74
CA ASP A 119 15.95 13.61 -11.99
C ASP A 119 15.51 12.51 -12.97
N ILE A 120 14.21 12.21 -12.97
CA ILE A 120 13.60 11.16 -13.79
C ILE A 120 13.88 11.44 -15.28
N GLU A 121 13.84 12.71 -15.69
CA GLU A 121 14.10 13.11 -17.07
C GLU A 121 15.55 12.82 -17.45
N LYS A 122 16.49 13.19 -16.58
CA LYS A 122 17.91 12.83 -16.75
C LYS A 122 18.14 11.33 -16.68
N TRP A 123 17.43 10.59 -15.83
CA TRP A 123 17.56 9.13 -15.76
C TRP A 123 17.05 8.48 -17.05
N ILE A 124 15.96 8.98 -17.62
CA ILE A 124 15.46 8.57 -18.94
C ILE A 124 16.46 8.93 -20.05
N GLU A 125 17.04 10.13 -20.04
CA GLU A 125 18.09 10.53 -20.98
C GLU A 125 19.36 9.69 -20.84
N ASP A 126 19.78 9.39 -19.61
CA ASP A 126 20.94 8.56 -19.30
C ASP A 126 20.70 7.12 -19.78
N VAL A 127 19.50 6.55 -19.59
CA VAL A 127 19.15 5.24 -20.16
C VAL A 127 19.08 5.26 -21.69
N ARG A 128 18.67 6.37 -22.31
CA ARG A 128 18.72 6.53 -23.78
C ARG A 128 20.16 6.63 -24.27
N ARG A 129 21.03 7.33 -23.54
CA ARG A 129 22.44 7.57 -23.89
C ARG A 129 23.34 6.38 -23.57
N TYR A 130 23.02 5.68 -22.49
CA TYR A 130 23.70 4.50 -21.95
C TYR A 130 22.67 3.41 -21.67
N PRO A 131 22.24 2.67 -22.71
CA PRO A 131 21.23 1.63 -22.56
C PRO A 131 21.63 0.60 -21.51
N ILE A 132 20.71 0.31 -20.59
CA ILE A 132 20.89 -0.77 -19.62
C ILE A 132 20.99 -2.07 -20.41
N SER A 133 22.11 -2.79 -20.26
CA SER A 133 22.28 -4.10 -20.87
C SER A 133 21.22 -5.05 -20.32
N ILE A 134 20.51 -5.76 -21.21
CA ILE A 134 19.56 -6.80 -20.81
C ILE A 134 20.35 -7.86 -20.00
N PRO A 135 19.96 -8.12 -18.74
CA PRO A 135 20.67 -9.06 -17.90
C PRO A 135 20.66 -10.48 -18.49
N ALA A 136 21.74 -11.23 -18.29
CA ALA A 136 21.87 -12.57 -18.87
C ALA A 136 20.77 -13.54 -18.41
N TYR A 137 20.29 -13.40 -17.16
CA TYR A 137 19.19 -14.20 -16.61
C TYR A 137 17.87 -14.01 -17.37
N THR A 138 17.73 -12.95 -18.17
CA THR A 138 16.55 -12.75 -19.02
C THR A 138 16.44 -13.80 -20.12
N TYR A 139 17.57 -14.39 -20.58
CA TYR A 139 17.57 -15.28 -21.73
C TYR A 139 17.29 -16.73 -21.33
N ASP A 140 16.03 -17.02 -20.99
CA ASP A 140 15.54 -18.35 -20.62
C ASP A 140 14.92 -19.14 -21.81
N VAL A 141 14.38 -20.32 -21.53
CA VAL A 141 13.69 -21.19 -22.49
C VAL A 141 12.44 -20.57 -23.15
N HIS A 142 11.87 -19.50 -22.58
CA HIS A 142 10.71 -18.80 -23.11
C HIS A 142 11.11 -17.69 -24.09
N THR A 143 12.29 -17.09 -23.92
CA THR A 143 12.80 -16.06 -24.82
C THR A 143 13.35 -16.60 -26.14
N ARG A 144 13.26 -15.79 -27.21
CA ARG A 144 13.82 -16.14 -28.53
C ARG A 144 15.33 -16.38 -28.47
N VAL A 145 16.06 -15.58 -27.70
CA VAL A 145 17.52 -15.69 -27.54
C VAL A 145 17.86 -16.95 -26.75
N GLY A 146 17.22 -17.21 -25.62
CA GLY A 146 17.49 -18.41 -24.83
C GLY A 146 17.10 -19.71 -25.56
N LYS A 147 16.01 -19.71 -26.36
CA LYS A 147 15.70 -20.83 -27.28
C LYS A 147 16.82 -21.10 -28.28
N LYS A 148 17.37 -20.04 -28.92
CA LYS A 148 18.52 -20.17 -29.83
C LYS A 148 19.79 -20.65 -29.13
N GLN A 149 19.95 -20.32 -27.85
CA GLN A 149 21.05 -20.77 -27.00
C GLN A 149 20.85 -22.18 -26.43
N GLY A 150 19.74 -22.86 -26.74
CA GLY A 150 19.47 -24.21 -26.28
C GLY A 150 19.07 -24.33 -24.80
N ARG A 151 18.59 -23.24 -24.18
CA ARG A 151 18.13 -23.24 -22.78
C ARG A 151 16.98 -24.21 -22.57
N THR A 152 16.99 -24.90 -21.44
CA THR A 152 16.01 -25.94 -21.09
C THR A 152 15.05 -25.51 -19.98
N LYS A 153 13.89 -26.17 -19.90
CA LYS A 153 12.94 -25.95 -18.79
C LYS A 153 13.53 -26.34 -17.43
N ALA A 154 14.37 -27.37 -17.38
CA ALA A 154 15.01 -27.79 -16.14
C ALA A 154 15.97 -26.71 -15.60
N GLU A 155 16.78 -26.12 -16.48
CA GLU A 155 17.65 -24.99 -16.11
C GLU A 155 16.84 -23.77 -15.66
N PHE A 156 15.74 -23.46 -16.35
CA PHE A 156 14.84 -22.38 -15.96
C PHE A 156 14.30 -22.57 -14.54
N PHE A 157 13.70 -23.72 -14.24
CA PHE A 157 13.16 -23.97 -12.89
C PHE A 157 14.24 -23.86 -11.80
N GLN A 158 15.45 -24.37 -12.06
CA GLN A 158 16.55 -24.28 -11.10
C GLN A 158 17.05 -22.84 -10.90
N GLN A 159 17.19 -22.06 -11.99
CA GLN A 159 17.68 -20.69 -11.94
C GLN A 159 16.69 -19.76 -11.25
N GLU A 160 15.40 -19.82 -11.61
CA GLU A 160 14.34 -19.02 -10.97
C GLU A 160 14.22 -19.36 -9.49
N PHE A 161 14.28 -20.64 -9.14
CA PHE A 161 14.23 -21.08 -7.74
C PHE A 161 15.42 -20.53 -6.92
N ASN A 162 16.62 -20.57 -7.47
CA ASN A 162 17.83 -20.07 -6.81
C ASN A 162 17.88 -18.53 -6.74
N ALA A 163 17.16 -17.82 -7.61
CA ALA A 163 17.15 -16.36 -7.64
C ALA A 163 16.28 -15.73 -6.54
N LEU A 164 15.37 -16.49 -5.92
CA LEU A 164 14.50 -16.00 -4.86
C LEU A 164 15.32 -15.52 -3.65
N THR A 165 15.31 -14.21 -3.36
CA THR A 165 16.02 -13.62 -2.21
C THR A 165 15.28 -12.38 -1.67
N PRO A 166 14.90 -12.35 -0.37
CA PRO A 166 14.90 -13.48 0.55
C PRO A 166 13.86 -14.52 0.13
N ARG A 167 14.22 -15.81 0.28
CA ARG A 167 13.36 -16.93 -0.09
C ARG A 167 12.56 -17.42 1.11
N GLU A 168 11.26 -17.64 0.92
CA GLU A 168 10.41 -18.37 1.85
C GLU A 168 10.30 -19.85 1.42
N PRO A 169 10.31 -20.82 2.35
CA PRO A 169 10.15 -22.24 2.02
C PRO A 169 8.78 -22.55 1.40
N GLY A 170 8.79 -23.30 0.30
CA GLY A 170 7.61 -23.78 -0.42
C GLY A 170 7.36 -25.28 -0.25
N LEU A 171 6.12 -25.70 -0.48
CA LEU A 171 5.69 -27.11 -0.34
C LEU A 171 6.35 -28.08 -1.34
N PHE A 172 6.98 -27.57 -2.40
CA PHE A 172 7.53 -28.35 -3.51
C PHE A 172 9.00 -28.01 -3.79
N ASP A 173 9.71 -27.46 -2.81
CA ASP A 173 11.11 -27.03 -2.96
C ASP A 173 12.08 -28.17 -3.31
N ASP A 174 11.69 -29.42 -3.06
CA ASP A 174 12.48 -30.60 -3.39
C ASP A 174 12.39 -31.02 -4.87
N PHE A 175 11.44 -30.44 -5.64
CA PHE A 175 11.18 -30.83 -7.03
C PHE A 175 12.13 -30.17 -8.05
N PRO A 176 12.46 -28.86 -7.95
CA PRO A 176 13.43 -28.22 -8.85
C PRO A 176 14.82 -28.86 -8.83
N SER A 177 15.20 -29.51 -7.72
CA SER A 177 16.51 -30.15 -7.52
C SER A 177 16.61 -31.60 -8.04
N LYS A 178 15.51 -32.25 -8.41
CA LYS A 178 15.52 -33.64 -8.90
C LYS A 178 15.64 -33.65 -10.42
N LYS A 179 16.88 -33.68 -10.92
CA LYS A 179 17.19 -34.10 -12.29
C LYS A 179 17.07 -35.61 -12.44
#